data_AF-A0A3B9GLS1-F1
#
_entry.id   AF-A0A3B9GLS1-F1
#
_cell.length_a   1.000
_cell.length_b   1.000
_cell.length_c   1.000
_cell.angle_alpha   90.00
_cell.angle_beta   90.00
_cell.angle_gamma   90.00
#
_symmetry.space_group_name_H-M   'P 1'
#
loop_
_entity.id
_entity.type
_entity.pdbx_description
1 polymer ?
#
loop_
_entity_poly.entity_id
_entity_poly.type
_entity_poly.pdbx_seq_one_letter_code
_entity_poly.pdbx_strand_id
1 'polypeptide(L)'
;MSLLDIALIIFVVLETLNVVLLYKMPSSTRGNAVGVFKAFGKTREDPGVAAFVDYLISWVAGTKLIFIVLIIGVLLAGSPEIKVYSGIALVFSIMTFYSRLYPALKRMDKEGQLDPRGYSRTLAIMIGGFILVFAVAVLAFILR
;
A
#
# COMPACT_ATOMS: atom_id res chain seq x y z
N MET A 1 -8.01 3.94 23.66
CA MET A 1 -7.76 3.70 22.22
C MET A 1 -9.02 3.17 21.58
N SER A 2 -9.47 3.82 20.52
CA SER A 2 -10.62 3.40 19.72
C SER A 2 -10.24 2.28 18.73
N LEU A 3 -11.25 1.64 18.11
CA LEU A 3 -11.00 0.69 17.02
C LEU A 3 -10.28 1.36 15.84
N LEU A 4 -10.56 2.63 15.59
CA LEU A 4 -9.90 3.45 14.58
C LEU A 4 -8.41 3.67 14.90
N ASP A 5 -8.06 3.96 16.16
CA ASP A 5 -6.66 4.08 16.58
C ASP A 5 -5.89 2.77 16.34
N ILE A 6 -6.49 1.63 16.69
CA ILE A 6 -5.88 0.31 16.50
C ILE A 6 -5.65 0.04 15.00
N ALA A 7 -6.66 0.30 14.16
CA ALA A 7 -6.55 0.11 12.72
C ALA A 7 -5.45 0.99 12.11
N LEU A 8 -5.36 2.27 12.52
CA LEU A 8 -4.33 3.19 12.07
C LEU A 8 -2.92 2.75 12.50
N ILE A 9 -2.75 2.26 13.73
CA ILE A 9 -1.46 1.76 14.22
C ILE A 9 -1.02 0.51 13.44
N ILE A 10 -1.92 -0.46 13.24
CA ILE A 10 -1.63 -1.66 12.45
C ILE A 10 -1.21 -1.26 11.03
N PHE A 11 -1.93 -0.32 10.42
CA PHE A 11 -1.61 0.17 9.08
C PHE A 11 -0.24 0.86 9.04
N VAL A 12 0.09 1.72 10.00
CA VAL A 12 1.42 2.35 10.11
C VAL A 12 2.53 1.29 10.19
N VAL A 13 2.35 0.25 11.00
CA VAL A 13 3.34 -0.84 11.11
C VAL A 13 3.50 -1.57 9.78
N LEU A 14 2.40 -1.95 9.13
CA LEU A 14 2.43 -2.66 7.84
C LEU A 14 3.07 -1.81 6.74
N GLU A 15 2.71 -0.52 6.66
CA GLU A 15 3.29 0.39 5.66
C GLU A 15 4.77 0.65 5.92
N THR A 16 5.19 0.71 7.19
CA THR A 16 6.62 0.80 7.54
C THR A 16 7.39 -0.42 7.06
N LEU A 17 6.85 -1.63 7.26
CA LEU A 17 7.45 -2.86 6.74
C LEU A 17 7.52 -2.86 5.20
N ASN A 18 6.49 -2.34 4.53
CA ASN A 18 6.49 -2.17 3.08
C ASN A 18 7.56 -1.18 2.59
N VAL A 19 7.76 -0.06 3.28
CA VAL A 19 8.83 0.90 2.98
C VAL A 19 10.21 0.26 3.16
N VAL A 20 10.43 -0.50 4.23
CA VAL A 20 11.68 -1.25 4.45
C VAL A 20 11.93 -2.23 3.31
N LEU A 21 10.93 -2.99 2.89
CA LEU A 21 11.04 -3.91 1.76
C LEU A 21 11.41 -3.18 0.47
N LEU A 22 10.75 -2.08 0.16
CA LEU A 22 11.04 -1.31 -1.07
C LEU A 22 12.46 -0.75 -1.09
N TYR A 23 12.97 -0.25 0.04
CA TYR A 23 14.33 0.33 0.09
C TYR A 23 15.45 -0.71 0.19
N LYS A 24 15.21 -1.83 0.88
CA LYS A 24 16.29 -2.78 1.22
C LYS A 24 16.23 -4.07 0.42
N MET A 25 15.03 -4.50 0.02
CA MET A 25 14.80 -5.79 -0.62
C MET A 25 13.73 -5.69 -1.73
N PRO A 26 13.89 -4.80 -2.74
CA PRO A 26 12.88 -4.58 -3.77
C PRO A 26 12.60 -5.83 -4.61
N SER A 27 13.56 -6.76 -4.73
CA SER A 27 13.41 -8.05 -5.41
C SER A 27 12.59 -9.09 -4.63
N SER A 28 12.18 -8.79 -3.40
CA SER A 28 11.33 -9.68 -2.61
C SER A 28 9.97 -9.88 -3.27
N THR A 29 9.40 -11.08 -3.14
CA THR A 29 8.03 -11.39 -3.55
C THR A 29 7.01 -11.17 -2.42
N ARG A 30 7.45 -10.62 -1.28
CA ARG A 30 6.61 -10.34 -0.10
C ARG A 30 6.19 -8.87 -0.04
N GLY A 31 5.06 -8.63 0.62
CA GLY A 31 4.54 -7.28 0.85
C GLY A 31 4.35 -6.53 -0.47
N ASN A 32 4.67 -5.24 -0.45
CA ASN A 32 4.59 -4.36 -1.63
C ASN A 32 5.89 -4.27 -2.44
N ALA A 33 6.84 -5.20 -2.25
CA ALA A 33 8.02 -5.28 -3.10
C ALA A 33 7.66 -5.68 -4.55
N VAL A 34 8.60 -5.48 -5.48
CA VAL A 34 8.34 -5.61 -6.92
C VAL A 34 8.82 -6.94 -7.50
N GLY A 35 9.34 -7.86 -6.68
CA GLY A 35 9.83 -9.17 -7.12
C GLY A 35 8.76 -10.06 -7.75
N VAL A 36 7.48 -9.80 -7.51
CA VAL A 36 6.36 -10.51 -8.16
C VAL A 36 6.24 -10.21 -9.66
N PHE A 37 6.85 -9.11 -10.14
CA PHE A 37 6.82 -8.72 -11.55
C PHE A 37 8.03 -9.32 -12.27
N LYS A 38 7.81 -10.25 -13.21
CA LYS A 38 8.90 -10.88 -13.98
C LYS A 38 9.74 -9.88 -14.76
N ALA A 39 9.13 -8.77 -15.20
CA ALA A 39 9.82 -7.69 -15.88
C ALA A 39 10.90 -7.03 -15.01
N PHE A 40 10.80 -7.08 -13.68
CA PHE A 40 11.78 -6.48 -12.77
C PHE A 40 13.18 -7.08 -12.91
N GLY A 41 13.29 -8.38 -13.20
CA GLY A 41 14.60 -8.99 -13.48
C GLY A 41 15.19 -8.45 -14.78
N LYS A 42 14.36 -8.29 -15.81
CA LYS A 42 14.78 -7.80 -17.13
C LYS A 42 15.28 -6.36 -17.11
N THR A 43 14.75 -5.52 -16.21
CA THR A 43 15.22 -4.13 -16.08
C THR A 43 16.67 -4.06 -15.60
N ARG A 44 17.23 -5.16 -15.07
CA ARG A 44 18.62 -5.24 -14.58
C ARG A 44 19.64 -5.47 -15.68
N GLU A 45 19.18 -5.81 -16.89
CA GLU A 45 20.06 -6.03 -18.06
C GLU A 45 20.56 -4.70 -18.66
N ASP A 46 19.80 -3.61 -18.47
CA ASP A 46 20.16 -2.26 -18.90
C ASP A 46 20.40 -1.35 -17.67
N PRO A 47 21.62 -0.84 -17.45
CA PRO A 47 21.92 0.01 -16.29
C PRO A 47 21.10 1.30 -16.19
N GLY A 48 20.74 1.91 -17.33
CA GLY A 48 19.93 3.12 -17.37
C GLY A 48 18.48 2.85 -16.97
N VAL A 49 17.91 1.75 -17.49
CA VAL A 49 16.55 1.31 -17.10
C VAL A 49 16.54 0.88 -15.63
N ALA A 50 17.56 0.17 -15.16
CA ALA A 50 17.69 -0.23 -13.76
C ALA A 50 17.67 0.99 -12.83
N ALA A 51 18.49 2.00 -13.12
CA ALA A 51 18.55 3.24 -12.33
C ALA A 51 17.21 3.98 -12.31
N PHE A 52 16.51 4.05 -13.44
CA PHE A 52 15.19 4.67 -13.52
C PHE A 52 14.15 3.90 -12.69
N VAL A 53 14.12 2.57 -12.78
CA VAL A 53 13.20 1.74 -11.99
C VAL A 53 13.50 1.85 -10.49
N ASP A 54 14.77 1.89 -10.10
CA ASP A 54 15.17 2.06 -8.69
C ASP A 54 14.77 3.44 -8.15
N TYR A 55 14.85 4.48 -8.98
CA TYR A 55 14.31 5.79 -8.67
C TYR A 55 12.79 5.74 -8.43
N LEU A 56 12.02 5.08 -9.32
CA LEU A 56 10.57 4.96 -9.16
C LEU A 56 10.18 4.17 -7.89
N ILE A 57 10.89 3.09 -7.58
CA ILE A 57 10.68 2.31 -6.34
C ILE A 57 10.94 3.18 -5.12
N SER A 58 12.05 3.91 -5.12
CA SER A 58 12.41 4.83 -4.04
C SER A 58 11.41 5.97 -3.89
N TRP A 59 10.84 6.46 -5.00
CA TRP A 59 9.79 7.45 -5.00
C TRP A 59 8.52 6.92 -4.33
N VAL A 60 8.05 5.72 -4.70
CA VAL A 60 6.87 5.09 -4.07
C VAL A 60 7.10 4.82 -2.59
N ALA A 61 8.30 4.39 -2.21
CA ALA A 61 8.67 4.23 -0.79
C ALA A 61 8.64 5.57 -0.03
N GLY A 62 9.15 6.64 -0.66
CA GLY A 62 9.15 7.98 -0.09
C GLY A 62 7.74 8.55 0.10
N THR A 63 6.82 8.34 -0.85
CA THR A 63 5.43 8.78 -0.69
C THR A 63 4.70 8.02 0.43
N LYS A 64 4.99 6.72 0.60
CA LYS A 64 4.48 5.94 1.74
C LYS A 64 5.02 6.47 3.07
N LEU A 65 6.29 6.87 3.14
CA LEU A 65 6.87 7.47 4.35
C LEU A 65 6.14 8.77 4.76
N ILE A 66 5.82 9.63 3.79
CA ILE A 66 5.01 10.85 4.06
C ILE A 66 3.67 10.46 4.67
N PHE A 67 2.98 9.48 4.09
CA PHE A 67 1.70 8.98 4.61
C PHE A 67 1.81 8.45 6.05
N ILE A 68 2.85 7.65 6.33
CA ILE A 68 3.12 7.10 7.67
C ILE A 68 3.30 8.23 8.68
N VAL A 69 4.14 9.22 8.38
CA VAL A 69 4.43 10.33 9.30
C VAL A 69 3.17 11.18 9.55
N LEU A 70 2.37 11.43 8.52
CA LEU A 70 1.09 12.14 8.68
C LEU A 70 0.12 11.36 9.59
N ILE A 71 -0.01 10.04 9.42
CA ILE A 71 -0.87 9.21 10.26
C ILE A 71 -0.35 9.20 11.71
N ILE A 72 0.96 9.15 11.94
CA ILE A 72 1.54 9.27 13.28
C ILE A 72 1.15 10.61 13.92
N GLY A 73 1.23 11.71 13.17
CA GLY A 73 0.75 13.02 13.65
C GLY A 73 -0.72 13.00 14.06
N VAL A 74 -1.58 12.38 13.24
CA VAL A 74 -3.01 12.20 13.54
C VAL A 74 -3.23 11.34 14.79
N LEU A 75 -2.45 10.28 14.98
CA LEU A 75 -2.54 9.40 16.14
C LEU A 75 -2.17 10.12 17.44
N LEU A 76 -1.10 10.92 17.42
CA LEU A 76 -0.54 11.60 18.59
C LEU A 76 -1.30 12.88 18.96
N ALA A 77 -1.72 13.67 17.98
CA ALA A 77 -2.25 15.02 18.19
C ALA A 77 -3.63 15.27 17.55
N GLY A 78 -4.17 14.31 16.80
CA GLY A 78 -5.46 14.48 16.13
C GLY A 78 -6.63 14.44 17.12
N SER A 79 -7.55 15.39 16.98
CA SER A 79 -8.86 15.31 17.64
C SER A 79 -9.67 14.12 17.13
N PRO A 80 -10.71 13.66 17.85
CA PRO A 80 -11.64 12.63 17.39
C PRO A 80 -12.12 12.84 15.94
N GLU A 81 -12.48 14.07 15.59
CA GLU A 81 -12.99 14.44 14.27
C GLU A 81 -11.90 14.29 13.20
N ILE A 82 -10.69 14.77 13.48
CA ILE A 82 -9.55 14.64 12.57
C ILE A 82 -9.22 13.17 12.31
N LYS A 83 -9.32 12.30 13.33
CA LYS A 83 -9.11 10.87 13.15
C LYS A 83 -10.15 10.25 12.22
N VAL A 84 -11.43 10.59 12.40
CA VAL A 84 -12.53 10.14 11.51
C VAL A 84 -12.31 10.61 10.08
N TYR A 85 -12.05 11.91 9.87
CA TYR A 85 -11.81 12.45 8.52
C TYR A 85 -10.59 11.83 7.86
N SER A 86 -9.53 11.57 8.63
CA SER A 86 -8.35 10.86 8.14
C SER A 86 -8.66 9.42 7.73
N GLY A 87 -9.48 8.71 8.51
CA GLY A 87 -9.95 7.37 8.16
C GLY A 87 -10.78 7.34 6.87
N ILE A 88 -11.70 8.30 6.71
CA ILE A 88 -12.50 8.45 5.48
C ILE A 88 -11.58 8.76 4.28
N ALA A 89 -10.64 9.70 4.45
CA ALA A 89 -9.68 10.07 3.40
C ALA A 89 -8.80 8.87 2.98
N LEU A 90 -8.37 8.04 3.94
CA LEU A 90 -7.63 6.81 3.67
C LEU A 90 -8.46 5.83 2.83
N VAL A 91 -9.71 5.55 3.21
CA VAL A 91 -10.60 4.67 2.43
C VAL A 91 -10.75 5.19 1.00
N PHE A 92 -11.02 6.48 0.82
CA PHE A 92 -11.18 7.09 -0.49
C PHE A 92 -9.89 7.03 -1.34
N SER A 93 -8.74 7.31 -0.73
CA SER A 93 -7.43 7.23 -1.37
C SER A 93 -7.12 5.82 -1.87
N ILE A 94 -7.35 4.80 -1.02
CA ILE A 94 -7.12 3.39 -1.38
C ILE A 94 -8.04 2.97 -2.52
N MET A 95 -9.32 3.35 -2.50
CA MET A 95 -10.26 3.07 -3.60
C MET A 95 -9.80 3.69 -4.92
N THR A 96 -9.34 4.94 -4.89
CA THR A 96 -8.86 5.65 -6.08
C THR A 96 -7.64 4.96 -6.67
N PHE A 97 -6.65 4.63 -5.82
CA PHE A 97 -5.45 3.90 -6.21
C PHE A 97 -5.79 2.53 -6.81
N TYR A 98 -6.71 1.79 -6.16
CA TYR A 98 -7.18 0.49 -6.63
C TYR A 98 -7.81 0.57 -8.02
N SER A 99 -8.71 1.53 -8.26
CA SER A 99 -9.42 1.68 -9.54
C SER A 99 -8.47 1.88 -10.74
N ARG A 100 -7.31 2.51 -10.51
CA ARG A 100 -6.32 2.80 -11.54
C ARG A 100 -5.32 1.66 -11.74
N LEU A 101 -4.78 1.08 -10.66
CA LEU A 101 -3.69 0.10 -10.76
C LEU A 101 -4.16 -1.34 -10.89
N TYR A 102 -5.31 -1.68 -10.31
CA TYR A 102 -5.82 -3.05 -10.36
C TYR A 102 -6.08 -3.54 -11.80
N PRO A 103 -6.68 -2.74 -12.71
CA PRO A 103 -6.86 -3.17 -14.10
C PRO A 103 -5.54 -3.49 -14.80
N ALA A 104 -4.50 -2.68 -14.58
CA ALA A 104 -3.18 -2.90 -15.16
C ALA A 104 -2.53 -4.18 -14.60
N LEU A 105 -2.61 -4.38 -13.29
CA LEU A 105 -2.09 -5.60 -12.65
C LEU A 105 -2.82 -6.85 -13.13
N LYS A 106 -4.15 -6.81 -13.21
CA LYS A 106 -4.98 -7.91 -13.70
C LYS A 106 -4.64 -8.29 -15.14
N ARG A 107 -4.33 -7.30 -15.99
CA ARG A 107 -3.86 -7.54 -17.36
C ARG A 107 -2.49 -8.24 -17.36
N MET A 108 -1.52 -7.71 -16.61
CA MET A 108 -0.18 -8.31 -16.48
C MET A 108 -0.23 -9.75 -15.95
N ASP A 109 -1.12 -10.03 -14.99
CA ASP A 109 -1.33 -11.38 -14.45
C ASP A 109 -1.86 -12.35 -15.53
N LYS A 110 -2.88 -11.93 -16.29
CA LYS A 110 -3.42 -12.72 -17.41
C LYS A 110 -2.38 -13.00 -18.49
N GLU A 111 -1.47 -12.06 -18.73
CA GLU A 111 -0.34 -12.17 -19.67
C GLU A 111 0.84 -12.98 -19.10
N GLY A 112 0.71 -13.53 -17.88
CA GLY A 112 1.73 -14.36 -17.25
C GLY A 112 2.97 -13.59 -16.81
N GLN A 113 2.87 -12.26 -16.66
CA GLN A 113 3.97 -11.36 -16.26
C GLN A 113 4.17 -11.30 -14.74
N LEU A 114 3.30 -11.96 -13.96
CA LEU A 114 3.41 -12.06 -12.50
C LEU A 114 3.82 -13.47 -12.05
N ASP A 115 4.43 -13.54 -10.88
CA ASP A 115 4.79 -14.79 -10.20
C ASP A 115 4.50 -14.67 -8.68
N PRO A 116 3.63 -15.52 -8.09
CA PRO A 116 2.86 -16.59 -8.71
C PRO A 116 1.70 -16.08 -9.59
N ARG A 117 1.23 -16.92 -10.52
CA ARG A 117 0.01 -16.64 -11.31
C ARG A 117 -1.20 -16.46 -10.38
N GLY A 118 -2.06 -15.52 -10.72
CA GLY A 118 -3.25 -15.20 -9.92
C GLY A 118 -2.97 -14.21 -8.78
N TYR A 119 -1.75 -13.66 -8.68
CA TYR A 119 -1.38 -12.66 -7.68
C TYR A 119 -2.30 -11.43 -7.69
N SER A 120 -2.85 -11.05 -8.84
CA SER A 120 -3.83 -9.95 -8.92
C SER A 120 -5.05 -10.21 -8.02
N ARG A 121 -5.51 -11.46 -7.90
CA ARG A 121 -6.61 -11.82 -6.99
C ARG A 121 -6.21 -11.65 -5.53
N THR A 122 -5.00 -12.08 -5.17
CA THR A 122 -4.46 -11.89 -3.82
C THR A 122 -4.41 -10.41 -3.46
N LEU A 123 -3.92 -9.56 -4.37
CA LEU A 123 -3.86 -8.11 -4.13
C LEU A 123 -5.26 -7.50 -3.99
N ALA A 124 -6.22 -7.92 -4.82
CA ALA A 124 -7.61 -7.47 -4.72
C ALA A 124 -8.23 -7.78 -3.35
N ILE A 125 -8.02 -9.00 -2.85
CA ILE A 125 -8.52 -9.43 -1.54
C ILE A 125 -7.86 -8.60 -0.44
N MET A 126 -6.54 -8.40 -0.51
CA MET A 126 -5.81 -7.61 0.49
C MET A 126 -6.28 -6.15 0.54
N ILE A 127 -6.40 -5.49 -0.62
CA ILE A 127 -6.86 -4.09 -0.71
C ILE A 127 -8.32 -3.97 -0.27
N GLY A 128 -9.18 -4.89 -0.73
CA GLY A 128 -10.58 -4.94 -0.28
C GLY A 128 -10.70 -5.16 1.22
N GLY A 129 -9.84 -5.99 1.80
CA GLY A 129 -9.74 -6.21 3.24
C GLY A 129 -9.36 -4.93 4.00
N PHE A 130 -8.36 -4.19 3.53
CA PHE A 130 -7.99 -2.90 4.13
C PHE A 130 -9.14 -1.89 4.08
N ILE A 131 -9.79 -1.74 2.91
CA ILE A 131 -10.96 -0.87 2.76
C ILE A 131 -12.04 -1.24 3.76
N LEU A 132 -12.35 -2.55 3.87
CA LEU A 132 -13.38 -3.04 4.79
C LEU A 132 -13.03 -2.76 6.26
N VAL A 133 -11.79 -3.06 6.67
CA VAL A 133 -11.33 -2.82 8.06
C VAL A 133 -11.43 -1.33 8.41
N PHE A 134 -10.96 -0.45 7.53
CA PHE A 134 -11.05 0.99 7.77
C PHE A 134 -12.49 1.51 7.77
N ALA A 135 -13.33 1.05 6.84
CA ALA A 135 -14.73 1.42 6.80
C ALA A 135 -15.45 1.00 8.09
N VAL A 136 -15.25 -0.24 8.55
CA VAL A 136 -15.80 -0.74 9.82
C VAL A 136 -15.25 0.06 11.01
N ALA A 137 -13.96 0.36 11.04
CA ALA A 137 -13.35 1.11 12.12
C ALA A 137 -13.90 2.55 12.22
N VAL A 138 -14.11 3.21 11.08
CA VAL A 138 -14.74 4.54 11.00
C VAL A 138 -16.20 4.47 11.44
N LEU A 139 -16.99 3.52 10.92
CA LEU A 139 -18.40 3.37 11.30
C LEU A 139 -18.55 3.06 12.80
N ALA A 140 -17.73 2.17 13.34
CA ALA A 140 -17.73 1.83 14.76
C ALA A 140 -17.31 3.01 15.64
N PHE A 141 -16.51 3.95 15.13
CA PHE A 141 -16.15 5.17 15.84
C PHE A 141 -17.30 6.17 15.85
N ILE A 142 -18.00 6.35 14.72
CA ILE A 142 -19.10 7.32 14.59
C ILE A 142 -20.36 6.88 15.35
N LEU A 143 -20.62 5.57 15.40
CA LEU A 143 -21.83 5.01 16.04
C LEU A 143 -21.71 4.80 17.55
N ARG A 144 -20.59 5.20 18.17
CA ARG A 144 -20.34 5.12 19.61
C ARG A 144 -20.30 6.52 20.20
#